data_AF-A0A3M7MA65-F1
#
_entry.id   AF-A0A3M7MA65-F1
#
_cell.length_a   1.000
_cell.length_b   1.000
_cell.length_c   1.000
_cell.angle_alpha   90.00
_cell.angle_beta   90.00
_cell.angle_gamma   90.00
#
_symmetry.space_group_name_H-M   'P 1'
#
loop_
_entity.id
_entity.type
_entity.pdbx_description
1 polymer ?
#
loop_
_entity_poly.entity_id
_entity_poly.type
_entity_poly.pdbx_seq_one_letter_code
_entity_poly.pdbx_strand_id
1 'polypeptide(L)'
;MTCQLPTPSVDGNTVTYIVYSCTDCNERFTSFAKWRVYESSEHRELGGWICWICIKSSSPLHESKEALEAHLRSKHPSDVISIQEEKDYVGINWQGSFWCGFCDKIKVLKVSRNAAHDDRFAHIRNHYEKGKTISEWTRLRPQEEVVIAVVRLLGDSEIIIRTAGAKEQERHVSDSDRLEAIGICFVPLLK
;
A
#
# COMPACT_ATOMS: atom_id res chain seq x y z
N MET A 1 -10.04 -24.03 23.08
CA MET A 1 -9.85 -23.41 21.74
C MET A 1 -8.73 -24.17 21.05
N THR A 2 -9.07 -25.09 20.16
CA THR A 2 -8.11 -25.97 19.48
C THR A 2 -7.47 -25.22 18.31
N CYS A 3 -6.15 -25.04 18.37
CA CYS A 3 -5.37 -24.53 17.25
C CYS A 3 -5.34 -25.60 16.16
N GLN A 4 -6.08 -25.42 15.07
CA GLN A 4 -5.88 -26.22 13.86
C GLN A 4 -4.58 -25.77 13.19
N LEU A 5 -3.64 -26.70 13.07
CA LEU A 5 -2.39 -26.52 12.34
C LEU A 5 -2.68 -26.42 10.82
N PRO A 6 -1.89 -25.64 10.06
CA PRO A 6 -2.08 -25.49 8.62
C PRO A 6 -1.91 -26.82 7.89
N THR A 7 -2.71 -27.03 6.83
CA THR A 7 -2.61 -28.19 5.94
C THR A 7 -1.36 -28.07 5.06
N PRO A 8 -0.41 -29.01 5.15
CA PRO A 8 0.77 -28.99 4.28
C PRO A 8 0.38 -29.39 2.84
N SER A 9 0.87 -28.67 1.84
CA SER A 9 0.94 -29.17 0.47
C SER A 9 2.17 -30.06 0.36
N VAL A 10 1.97 -31.33 0.00
CA VAL A 10 3.05 -32.33 -0.09
C VAL A 10 3.38 -32.52 -1.56
N ASP A 11 4.45 -31.89 -2.01
CA ASP A 11 5.16 -32.28 -3.23
C ASP A 11 6.54 -32.79 -2.82
N GLY A 12 6.83 -34.05 -3.17
CA GLY A 12 8.16 -34.65 -3.19
C GLY A 12 9.14 -34.15 -2.12
N ASN A 13 8.93 -34.53 -0.86
CA ASN A 13 9.87 -34.40 0.25
C ASN A 13 10.09 -32.99 0.87
N THR A 14 9.34 -31.97 0.45
CA THR A 14 9.40 -30.64 1.09
C THR A 14 8.04 -30.24 1.65
N VAL A 15 7.94 -30.01 2.97
CA VAL A 15 6.75 -29.43 3.58
C VAL A 15 6.79 -27.92 3.35
N THR A 16 5.99 -27.43 2.40
CA THR A 16 5.81 -26.00 2.18
C THR A 16 4.60 -25.52 2.98
N TYR A 17 4.81 -24.53 3.84
CA TYR A 17 3.74 -23.86 4.58
C TYR A 17 3.34 -22.60 3.83
N ILE A 18 2.03 -22.39 3.65
CA ILE A 18 1.51 -21.14 3.08
C ILE A 18 1.75 -20.01 4.08
N VAL A 19 2.46 -18.98 3.64
CA VAL A 19 2.68 -17.76 4.41
C VAL A 19 1.77 -16.67 3.83
N TYR A 20 0.81 -16.23 4.64
CA TYR A 20 -0.02 -15.07 4.35
C TYR A 20 0.73 -13.82 4.80
N SER A 21 0.62 -12.73 4.04
CA SER A 21 1.17 -11.43 4.46
C SER A 21 0.12 -10.35 4.33
N CYS A 22 0.17 -9.36 5.23
CA CYS A 22 -0.67 -8.19 5.14
C CYS A 22 -0.38 -7.42 3.85
N THR A 23 -1.41 -7.04 3.10
CA THR A 23 -1.24 -6.31 1.83
C THR A 23 -0.78 -4.86 1.99
N ASP A 24 -0.86 -4.34 3.21
CA ASP A 24 -0.60 -2.93 3.52
C ASP A 24 0.75 -2.74 4.21
N CYS A 25 1.03 -3.53 5.26
CA CYS A 25 2.27 -3.42 6.05
C CYS A 25 3.27 -4.58 5.87
N ASN A 26 2.91 -5.63 5.13
CA ASN A 26 3.71 -6.85 4.89
C ASN A 26 3.94 -7.76 6.12
N GLU A 27 3.26 -7.54 7.25
CA GLU A 27 3.34 -8.45 8.42
C GLU A 27 2.93 -9.89 8.03
N ARG A 28 3.61 -10.91 8.56
CA ARG A 28 3.50 -12.29 8.08
C ARG A 28 2.79 -13.22 9.05
N PHE A 29 2.02 -14.16 8.50
CA PHE A 29 1.20 -15.09 9.26
C PHE A 29 1.20 -16.47 8.61
N THR A 30 1.27 -17.52 9.44
CA THR A 30 1.09 -18.92 8.99
C THR A 30 -0.37 -19.37 9.06
N SER A 31 -1.28 -18.48 9.47
CA SER A 31 -2.70 -18.77 9.62
C SER A 31 -3.54 -17.71 8.92
N PHE A 32 -4.43 -18.17 8.03
CA PHE A 32 -5.40 -17.33 7.35
C PHE A 32 -6.28 -16.54 8.34
N ALA A 33 -6.74 -17.19 9.41
CA ALA A 33 -7.60 -16.55 10.41
C ALA A 33 -6.87 -15.40 11.13
N LYS A 34 -5.60 -15.59 11.49
CA LYS A 34 -4.80 -14.53 12.13
C LYS A 34 -4.57 -13.35 11.19
N TRP A 35 -4.16 -13.63 9.94
CA TRP A 35 -3.97 -12.60 8.93
C TRP A 35 -5.25 -11.79 8.69
N ARG A 36 -6.39 -12.48 8.50
CA ARG A 36 -7.69 -11.83 8.28
C ARG A 36 -8.07 -10.89 9.42
N VAL A 37 -7.95 -11.34 10.67
CA VAL A 37 -8.28 -10.53 11.85
C VAL A 37 -7.37 -9.31 11.93
N TYR A 38 -6.05 -9.52 11.80
CA TYR A 38 -5.06 -8.46 11.84
C TYR A 38 -5.30 -7.38 10.78
N GLU A 39 -5.41 -7.77 9.50
CA GLU A 39 -5.58 -6.79 8.43
C GLU A 39 -6.92 -6.06 8.51
N SER A 40 -7.96 -6.70 9.06
CA SER A 40 -9.25 -6.04 9.28
C SER A 40 -9.25 -5.08 10.48
N SER A 41 -8.39 -5.29 11.49
CA SER A 41 -8.33 -4.44 12.69
C SER A 41 -7.37 -3.27 12.55
N GLU A 42 -6.21 -3.50 11.94
CA GLU A 42 -5.12 -2.52 11.90
C GLU A 42 -5.22 -1.58 10.69
N HIS A 43 -5.97 -1.96 9.66
CA HIS A 43 -5.97 -1.24 8.40
C HIS A 43 -7.37 -0.85 7.94
N ARG A 44 -7.45 0.37 7.40
CA ARG A 44 -8.67 0.97 6.90
C ARG A 44 -8.42 1.51 5.50
N GLU A 45 -9.11 0.97 4.51
CA GLU A 45 -9.07 1.50 3.16
C GLU A 45 -9.92 2.78 3.10
N LEU A 46 -9.28 3.90 2.79
CA LEU A 46 -9.97 5.19 2.67
C LEU A 46 -10.79 5.30 1.39
N GLY A 47 -10.55 4.40 0.43
CA GLY A 47 -11.17 4.43 -0.90
C GLY A 47 -10.70 5.63 -1.72
N GLY A 48 -11.05 5.63 -3.00
CA GLY A 48 -10.72 6.72 -3.90
C GLY A 48 -10.67 6.30 -5.35
N TRP A 49 -10.26 7.24 -6.18
CA TRP A 49 -10.21 7.09 -7.62
C TRP A 49 -8.77 6.97 -8.11
N ILE A 50 -8.52 6.06 -9.03
CA ILE A 50 -7.20 5.84 -9.61
C ILE A 50 -7.27 6.04 -11.11
N CYS A 51 -6.17 6.48 -11.69
CA CYS A 51 -6.00 6.49 -13.13
C CYS A 51 -5.42 5.13 -13.55
N TRP A 52 -6.23 4.29 -14.19
CA TRP A 52 -5.76 2.98 -14.69
C TRP A 52 -4.58 3.10 -15.68
N ILE A 53 -4.45 4.23 -16.37
CA ILE A 53 -3.36 4.50 -17.34
C ILE A 53 -2.03 4.72 -16.59
N CYS A 54 -2.07 5.42 -15.45
CA CYS A 54 -0.89 5.73 -14.64
C CYS A 54 -0.55 4.66 -13.61
N ILE A 55 -1.34 3.58 -13.49
CA ILE A 55 -1.25 2.64 -12.38
C ILE A 55 0.14 1.99 -12.23
N LYS A 56 0.82 1.76 -13.34
CA LYS A 56 2.18 1.18 -13.37
C LYS A 56 3.28 2.18 -13.06
N SER A 57 3.00 3.48 -13.20
CA SER A 57 3.95 4.58 -13.05
C SER A 57 3.73 5.38 -11.76
N SER A 58 3.05 4.80 -10.77
CA SER A 58 2.44 5.46 -9.60
C SER A 58 1.21 6.29 -9.98
N SER A 59 0.03 5.65 -9.96
CA SER A 59 -1.21 6.43 -10.02
C SER A 59 -1.45 7.06 -8.66
N PRO A 60 -1.52 8.39 -8.54
CA PRO A 60 -2.04 9.00 -7.32
C PRO A 60 -3.48 8.50 -7.10
N LEU A 61 -3.82 8.27 -5.83
CA LEU A 61 -5.20 8.07 -5.41
C LEU A 61 -5.85 9.45 -5.31
N HIS A 62 -6.90 9.67 -6.08
CA HIS A 62 -7.70 10.89 -6.09
C HIS A 62 -8.87 10.74 -5.11
N GLU A 63 -9.09 11.75 -4.30
CA GLU A 63 -10.18 11.76 -3.29
C GLU A 63 -11.58 11.78 -3.92
N SER A 64 -11.69 12.27 -5.17
CA SER A 64 -12.96 12.41 -5.86
C SER A 64 -12.86 12.07 -7.34
N LYS A 65 -14.03 11.85 -7.95
CA LYS A 65 -14.15 11.59 -9.39
C LYS A 65 -13.68 12.81 -10.18
N GLU A 66 -14.04 14.00 -9.73
CA GLU A 66 -13.69 15.28 -10.35
C GLU A 66 -12.17 15.50 -10.36
N ALA A 67 -11.49 15.10 -9.29
CA ALA A 67 -10.03 15.16 -9.20
C ALA A 67 -9.37 14.19 -10.20
N LEU A 68 -9.91 12.98 -10.36
CA LEU A 68 -9.47 12.06 -11.42
C LEU A 68 -9.75 12.64 -12.80
N GLU A 69 -10.92 13.22 -13.05
CA GLU A 69 -11.21 13.85 -14.35
C GLU A 69 -10.24 14.98 -14.70
N ALA A 70 -9.89 15.82 -13.70
CA ALA A 70 -8.91 16.87 -13.88
C ALA A 70 -7.52 16.30 -14.21
N HIS A 71 -7.13 15.20 -13.55
CA HIS A 71 -5.91 14.47 -13.89
C HIS A 71 -5.95 13.92 -15.32
N LEU A 72 -7.03 13.25 -15.72
CA LEU A 72 -7.19 12.71 -17.07
C LEU A 72 -7.10 13.80 -18.13
N ARG A 73 -7.79 14.93 -17.95
CA ARG A 73 -7.73 16.08 -18.87
C ARG A 73 -6.33 16.68 -19.00
N SER A 74 -5.54 16.69 -17.93
CA SER A 74 -4.21 17.31 -17.92
C SER A 74 -3.08 16.39 -18.36
N LYS A 75 -3.15 15.08 -18.07
CA LYS A 75 -2.08 14.11 -18.32
C LYS A 75 -2.38 13.15 -19.46
N HIS A 76 -3.66 12.99 -19.81
CA HIS A 76 -4.13 12.11 -20.88
C HIS A 76 -5.12 12.83 -21.78
N PRO A 77 -4.71 13.90 -22.49
CA PRO A 77 -5.57 14.62 -23.42
C PRO A 77 -5.89 13.72 -24.62
N SER A 78 -6.97 12.96 -24.52
CA SER A 78 -7.53 12.12 -25.57
C SER A 78 -9.04 12.04 -25.39
N ASP A 79 -9.77 12.23 -26.49
CA ASP A 79 -11.23 12.39 -26.50
C ASP A 79 -12.00 11.10 -26.11
N VAL A 80 -11.29 9.99 -25.87
CA VAL A 80 -11.88 8.66 -25.64
C VAL A 80 -11.73 8.21 -24.18
N ILE A 81 -11.11 9.01 -23.32
CA ILE A 81 -10.83 8.60 -21.93
C ILE A 81 -11.98 9.04 -21.02
N SER A 82 -12.88 8.10 -20.74
CA SER A 82 -13.94 8.22 -19.75
C SER A 82 -13.61 7.42 -18.49
N ILE A 83 -14.01 7.94 -17.33
CA ILE A 83 -13.92 7.20 -16.06
C ILE A 83 -14.84 5.98 -16.10
N GLN A 84 -14.32 4.82 -15.69
CA GLN A 84 -15.01 3.54 -15.56
C GLN A 84 -14.87 3.07 -14.12
N GLU A 85 -15.95 3.01 -13.35
CA GLU A 85 -15.90 2.66 -11.91
C GLU A 85 -15.23 1.30 -11.67
N GLU A 86 -15.42 0.34 -12.57
CA GLU A 86 -14.86 -1.01 -12.47
C GLU A 86 -13.33 -1.04 -12.63
N LYS A 87 -12.73 0.04 -13.14
CA LYS A 87 -11.29 0.19 -13.38
C LYS A 87 -10.64 1.29 -12.57
N ASP A 88 -11.42 2.29 -12.20
CA ASP A 88 -10.93 3.55 -11.66
C ASP A 88 -11.35 3.78 -10.22
N TYR A 89 -12.29 3.01 -9.64
CA TYR A 89 -12.74 3.23 -8.26
C TYR A 89 -12.34 2.10 -7.32
N VAL A 90 -11.66 2.46 -6.24
CA VAL A 90 -11.37 1.59 -5.09
C VAL A 90 -12.33 1.93 -3.95
N GLY A 91 -13.11 0.95 -3.54
CA GLY A 91 -14.11 1.11 -2.50
C GLY A 91 -13.54 1.38 -1.11
N ILE A 92 -14.18 2.30 -0.38
CA ILE A 92 -13.93 2.55 1.05
C ILE A 92 -14.13 1.24 1.81
N ASN A 93 -13.19 0.89 2.70
CA ASN A 93 -13.17 -0.38 3.44
C ASN A 93 -13.40 -1.60 2.53
N TRP A 94 -12.86 -1.55 1.30
CA TRP A 94 -12.99 -2.60 0.29
C TRP A 94 -14.45 -2.94 -0.05
N GLN A 95 -15.37 -1.98 0.08
CA GLN A 95 -16.78 -2.17 -0.23
C GLN A 95 -17.05 -1.91 -1.72
N GLY A 96 -17.72 -2.85 -2.39
CA GLY A 96 -18.06 -2.73 -3.82
C GLY A 96 -16.88 -2.99 -4.75
N SER A 97 -15.67 -2.53 -4.42
CA SER A 97 -14.46 -2.86 -5.17
C SER A 97 -13.19 -2.79 -4.32
N PHE A 98 -12.14 -3.48 -4.74
CA PHE A 98 -10.81 -3.38 -4.11
C PHE A 98 -9.67 -3.56 -5.11
N TRP A 99 -8.50 -2.99 -4.80
CA TRP A 99 -7.28 -3.23 -5.56
C TRP A 99 -6.67 -4.58 -5.22
N CYS A 100 -6.39 -5.41 -6.24
CA CYS A 100 -5.61 -6.63 -6.05
C CYS A 100 -4.23 -6.47 -6.70
N GLY A 101 -3.20 -6.23 -5.88
CA GLY A 101 -1.81 -6.05 -6.33
C GLY A 101 -1.21 -7.29 -7.00
N PHE A 102 -1.72 -8.49 -6.71
CA PHE A 102 -1.34 -9.72 -7.42
C PHE A 102 -1.94 -9.84 -8.81
N CYS A 103 -3.06 -9.17 -9.06
CA CYS A 103 -3.77 -9.18 -10.34
C CYS A 103 -3.52 -7.92 -11.17
N ASP A 104 -2.90 -6.89 -10.58
CA ASP A 104 -2.70 -5.56 -11.16
C ASP A 104 -4.02 -4.96 -11.70
N LYS A 105 -5.12 -5.14 -10.95
CA LYS A 105 -6.45 -4.60 -11.31
C LYS A 105 -7.38 -4.43 -10.13
N ILE A 106 -8.37 -3.57 -10.32
CA ILE A 106 -9.55 -3.48 -9.45
C ILE A 106 -10.41 -4.75 -9.62
N LYS A 107 -10.93 -5.22 -8.50
CA LYS A 107 -11.88 -6.32 -8.40
C LYS A 107 -13.19 -5.79 -7.88
N VAL A 108 -14.23 -5.86 -8.72
CA VAL A 108 -15.61 -5.54 -8.33
C VAL A 108 -16.16 -6.69 -7.49
N LEU A 109 -16.74 -6.34 -6.35
CA LEU A 109 -17.41 -7.23 -5.41
C LEU A 109 -18.91 -7.14 -5.65
N LYS A 110 -19.55 -8.30 -5.77
CA LYS A 110 -21.00 -8.39 -6.02
C LYS A 110 -21.84 -8.27 -4.75
N VAL A 111 -21.18 -8.37 -3.60
CA VAL A 111 -21.77 -8.36 -2.26
C VAL A 111 -21.21 -7.19 -1.46
N SER A 112 -21.87 -6.85 -0.35
CA SER A 112 -21.48 -5.75 0.53
C SER A 112 -21.25 -6.23 1.97
N ARG A 113 -20.74 -5.33 2.81
CA ARG A 113 -20.45 -5.54 4.24
C ARG A 113 -19.49 -6.72 4.45
N ASN A 114 -19.71 -7.52 5.48
CA ASN A 114 -18.82 -8.63 5.85
C ASN A 114 -18.57 -9.60 4.69
N ALA A 115 -19.59 -9.85 3.85
CA ALA A 115 -19.45 -10.72 2.68
C ALA A 115 -18.46 -10.15 1.65
N ALA A 116 -18.36 -8.83 1.50
CA ALA A 116 -17.36 -8.19 0.65
C ALA A 116 -15.93 -8.42 1.18
N HIS A 117 -15.75 -8.36 2.51
CA HIS A 117 -14.48 -8.70 3.14
C HIS A 117 -14.13 -10.18 2.93
N ASP A 118 -15.10 -11.08 3.13
CA ASP A 118 -14.94 -12.52 2.86
C ASP A 118 -14.46 -12.78 1.43
N ASP A 119 -15.13 -12.19 0.44
CA ASP A 119 -14.78 -12.32 -0.98
C ASP A 119 -13.38 -11.79 -1.28
N ARG A 120 -13.00 -10.63 -0.71
CA ARG A 120 -11.64 -10.08 -0.83
C ARG A 120 -10.60 -11.04 -0.27
N PHE A 121 -10.77 -11.49 0.98
CA PHE A 121 -9.80 -12.36 1.63
C PHE A 121 -9.71 -13.72 0.96
N ALA A 122 -10.84 -14.29 0.49
CA ALA A 122 -10.84 -15.52 -0.29
C ALA A 122 -10.09 -15.34 -1.62
N HIS A 123 -10.29 -14.20 -2.30
CA HIS A 123 -9.58 -13.89 -3.54
C HIS A 123 -8.06 -13.81 -3.34
N ILE A 124 -7.60 -13.08 -2.31
CA ILE A 124 -6.18 -12.88 -2.02
C ILE A 124 -5.55 -14.19 -1.51
N ARG A 125 -6.25 -14.94 -0.65
CA ARG A 125 -5.82 -16.27 -0.16
C ARG A 125 -5.48 -17.21 -1.31
N ASN A 126 -6.31 -17.26 -2.35
CA ASN A 126 -6.08 -18.11 -3.52
C ASN A 126 -4.78 -17.76 -4.27
N HIS A 127 -4.24 -16.54 -4.16
CA HIS A 127 -2.91 -16.22 -4.69
C HIS A 127 -1.80 -16.82 -3.83
N TYR A 128 -1.89 -16.69 -2.51
CA TYR A 128 -0.93 -17.31 -1.58
C TYR A 128 -0.91 -18.84 -1.71
N GLU A 129 -2.09 -19.46 -1.86
CA GLU A 129 -2.22 -20.91 -2.10
C GLU A 129 -1.61 -21.36 -3.44
N LYS A 130 -1.47 -20.45 -4.40
CA LYS A 130 -0.78 -20.69 -5.68
C LYS A 130 0.71 -20.35 -5.64
N GLY A 131 1.25 -20.08 -4.46
CA GLY A 131 2.67 -19.81 -4.26
C GLY A 131 3.09 -18.35 -4.47
N LYS A 132 2.15 -17.42 -4.68
CA LYS A 132 2.51 -16.00 -4.73
C LYS A 132 2.98 -15.50 -3.37
N THR A 133 3.91 -14.57 -3.40
CA THR A 133 4.48 -13.94 -2.20
C THR A 133 4.21 -12.44 -2.18
N ILE A 134 4.25 -11.82 -0.99
CA ILE A 134 3.97 -10.37 -0.85
C ILE A 134 4.91 -9.48 -1.69
N SER A 135 6.10 -9.95 -2.03
CA SER A 135 7.01 -9.24 -2.96
C SER A 135 6.45 -9.08 -4.37
N GLU A 136 5.48 -9.90 -4.77
CA GLU A 136 4.77 -9.78 -6.05
C GLU A 136 3.54 -8.87 -5.97
N TRP A 137 3.23 -8.34 -4.78
CA TRP A 137 2.09 -7.43 -4.60
C TRP A 137 2.47 -6.02 -5.06
N THR A 138 1.85 -5.56 -6.13
CA THR A 138 1.94 -4.16 -6.55
C THR A 138 1.10 -3.30 -5.63
N ARG A 139 1.73 -2.38 -4.88
CA ARG A 139 0.99 -1.44 -4.04
C ARG A 139 0.37 -0.33 -4.88
N LEU A 140 -0.86 0.03 -4.52
CA LEU A 140 -1.55 1.16 -5.14
C LEU A 140 -0.90 2.50 -4.79
N ARG A 141 -0.36 2.60 -3.57
CA ARG A 141 0.39 3.76 -3.08
C ARG A 141 1.87 3.39 -2.99
N PRO A 142 2.79 4.22 -3.51
CA PRO A 142 4.13 4.24 -2.97
C PRO A 142 4.02 4.47 -1.46
N GLN A 143 4.79 3.76 -0.63
CA GLN A 143 4.97 4.23 0.74
C GLN A 143 5.56 5.63 0.60
N GLU A 144 4.93 6.64 1.21
CA GLU A 144 5.64 7.90 1.44
C GLU A 144 6.93 7.51 2.14
N GLU A 145 8.08 7.74 1.51
CA GLU A 145 9.36 7.56 2.18
C GLU A 145 9.34 8.52 3.37
N VAL A 146 9.17 7.97 4.57
CA VAL A 146 9.30 8.74 5.79
C VAL A 146 10.79 9.09 5.87
N VAL A 147 11.13 10.30 5.43
CA VAL A 147 12.45 10.87 5.60
C VAL A 147 12.61 11.18 7.09
N ILE A 148 13.18 10.23 7.84
CA ILE A 148 13.56 10.46 9.24
C ILE A 148 14.87 11.25 9.25
N ALA A 149 14.78 12.58 9.27
CA ALA A 149 15.94 13.42 9.51
C ALA A 149 16.36 13.31 10.99
N VAL A 150 17.50 12.68 11.26
CA VAL A 150 18.10 12.64 12.61
C VAL A 150 19.06 13.82 12.75
N VAL A 151 18.56 14.95 13.24
CA VAL A 151 19.41 16.12 13.52
C VAL A 151 20.25 15.86 14.77
N ARG A 152 21.58 15.77 14.63
CA ARG A 152 22.53 15.78 15.75
C ARG A 152 23.13 17.18 15.87
N LEU A 153 22.75 17.93 16.89
CA LEU A 153 23.44 19.17 17.23
C LEU A 153 24.74 18.80 17.97
N LEU A 154 25.84 18.71 17.23
CA LEU A 154 27.18 18.83 17.81
C LEU A 154 27.56 20.33 17.78
N GLY A 155 28.34 20.79 18.75
CA GLY A 155 28.75 22.20 18.84
C GLY A 155 29.18 22.76 17.47
N ASP A 156 28.73 23.98 17.19
CA ASP A 156 28.83 24.72 15.93
C ASP A 156 28.39 23.93 14.67
N SER A 157 27.07 23.83 14.53
CA SER A 157 26.32 23.97 13.26
C SER A 157 26.32 22.87 12.20
N GLU A 158 26.59 21.60 12.53
CA GLU A 158 26.47 20.51 11.53
C GLU A 158 25.13 19.74 11.64
N ILE A 159 24.33 19.76 10.56
CA ILE A 159 23.10 18.96 10.43
C ILE A 159 23.36 17.79 9.47
N ILE A 160 23.17 16.55 9.94
CA ILE A 160 23.28 15.33 9.11
C ILE A 160 21.88 14.78 8.86
N ILE A 161 21.44 14.75 7.60
CA ILE A 161 20.17 14.12 7.19
C ILE A 161 20.47 12.71 6.70
N ARG A 162 19.80 11.68 7.27
CA ARG A 162 19.88 10.29 6.81
C ARG A 162 18.56 9.86 6.20
N THR A 163 18.57 9.50 4.92
CA THR A 163 17.42 8.94 4.21
C THR A 163 17.52 7.42 4.19
N ALA A 164 16.48 6.71 4.65
CA ALA A 164 16.40 5.26 4.51
C ALA A 164 15.71 4.91 3.18
N GLY A 165 16.35 4.11 2.33
CA GLY A 165 15.67 3.46 1.19
C GLY A 165 16.28 3.70 -0.20
N ALA A 166 16.98 4.82 -0.42
CA ALA A 166 17.75 5.08 -1.62
C ALA A 166 19.11 5.68 -1.24
N LYS A 167 20.17 5.26 -1.96
CA LYS A 167 21.60 5.63 -1.81
C LYS A 167 21.85 6.68 -0.72
N GLU A 168 22.48 6.25 0.36
CA GLU A 168 22.97 7.10 1.44
C GLU A 168 23.61 8.37 0.86
N GLN A 169 22.96 9.52 1.05
CA GLN A 169 23.46 10.81 0.60
C GLN A 169 23.56 11.73 1.82
N GLU A 170 24.78 11.91 2.31
CA GLU A 170 25.07 12.92 3.32
C GLU A 170 25.01 14.31 2.67
N ARG A 171 24.23 15.21 3.25
CA ARG A 171 24.24 16.63 2.89
C ARG A 171 24.55 17.45 4.13
N HIS A 172 25.59 18.27 4.02
CA HIS A 172 25.96 19.24 5.02
C HIS A 172 25.12 20.51 4.80
N VAL A 173 24.37 20.94 5.81
CA VAL A 173 23.56 22.17 5.76
C VAL A 173 24.24 23.20 6.64
N SER A 174 24.55 24.38 6.09
CA SER A 174 25.19 25.48 6.85
C SER A 174 24.14 26.43 7.43
N ASP A 175 24.50 27.20 8.45
CA ASP A 175 23.62 28.12 9.20
C ASP A 175 22.80 29.12 8.35
N SER A 176 23.16 29.32 7.08
CA SER A 176 22.44 30.21 6.16
C SER A 176 21.20 29.58 5.51
N ASP A 177 21.08 28.25 5.54
CA ASP A 177 19.95 27.55 4.94
C ASP A 177 18.82 27.46 5.96
N ARG A 178 17.88 28.40 5.87
CA ARG A 178 16.64 28.35 6.67
C ARG A 178 16.01 26.95 6.52
N LEU A 179 15.87 26.23 7.63
CA LEU A 179 15.30 24.88 7.70
C LEU A 179 13.92 24.75 7.01
N GLU A 180 13.21 25.86 6.80
CA GLU A 180 11.98 25.92 6.01
C GLU A 180 12.17 25.59 4.52
N ALA A 181 13.38 25.75 3.97
CA ALA A 181 13.67 25.40 2.58
C ALA A 181 13.75 23.88 2.34
N ILE A 182 13.86 23.07 3.41
CA ILE A 182 14.02 21.61 3.30
C ILE A 182 12.66 20.88 3.40
N GLY A 183 11.55 21.59 3.61
CA GLY A 183 10.21 20.97 3.61
C GLY A 183 10.03 19.90 4.69
N ILE A 184 10.81 19.95 5.77
CA ILE A 184 10.73 19.00 6.88
C ILE A 184 9.59 19.44 7.80
N CYS A 185 8.46 18.75 7.74
CA CYS A 185 7.39 18.91 8.72
C CYS A 185 7.85 18.31 10.07
N PHE A 186 8.05 19.18 11.06
CA PHE A 186 8.25 18.75 12.44
C PHE A 186 6.95 18.14 12.98
N VAL A 187 6.94 16.85 13.30
CA VAL A 187 5.90 16.26 14.15
C VAL A 187 6.37 16.43 15.60
N PRO A 188 5.68 17.21 16.45
CA PRO A 188 6.05 17.31 17.86
C PRO A 188 5.81 15.95 18.52
N LEU A 189 6.88 15.34 19.03
CA LEU A 189 6.73 14.24 19.99
C LEU A 189 6.14 14.86 21.28
N LEU A 190 4.82 14.73 21.46
CA LEU A 190 4.17 15.02 22.72
C LEU A 190 4.68 14.02 23.76
N LYS A 191 5.18 14.56 24.88
CA LYS A 191 5.71 13.82 26.03
C LYS A 191 4.61 13.11 26.81
#